data_AF-A0A842URT3-F1
#
_entry.id   AF-A0A842URT3-F1
#
_cell.length_a   1.000
_cell.length_b   1.000
_cell.length_c   1.000
_cell.angle_alpha   90.00
_cell.angle_beta   90.00
_cell.angle_gamma   90.00
#
_symmetry.space_group_name_H-M   'P 1'
#
loop_
_entity.id
_entity.type
_entity.pdbx_description
1 polymer ?
#
loop_
_entity_poly.entity_id
_entity_poly.type
_entity_poly.pdbx_seq_one_letter_code
_entity_poly.pdbx_strand_id
1 'polypeptide(L)'
;MLKHMIIDELQPTESTLNPETMSYYGSTFPLLREDVQPPGVWTINGIHYIADGNNQTFDRYTTRGIPNICANVLTPETCGVGPDVYSMVVEEILKKAEQAREKGVTHISHLRFPDS
;
A
#
# COMPACT_ATOMS: atom_id res chain seq x y z
N MET A 1 4.63 -9.32 -9.67
CA MET A 1 4.80 -8.79 -11.06
C MET A 1 4.76 -7.28 -10.98
N LEU A 2 5.73 -6.55 -11.55
CA LEU A 2 5.71 -5.09 -11.52
C LEU A 2 4.68 -4.52 -12.50
N LYS A 3 3.88 -3.55 -12.04
CA LYS A 3 2.87 -2.86 -12.85
C LYS A 3 2.78 -1.39 -12.45
N HIS A 4 2.59 -0.51 -13.43
CA HIS A 4 2.22 0.88 -13.15
C HIS A 4 0.72 0.95 -12.84
N MET A 5 0.37 1.62 -11.74
CA MET A 5 -0.99 1.74 -11.24
C MET A 5 -1.31 3.20 -10.91
N ILE A 6 -2.56 3.59 -11.12
CA ILE A 6 -3.09 4.89 -10.70
C ILE A 6 -3.36 4.80 -9.20
N ILE A 7 -2.83 5.75 -8.41
CA ILE A 7 -2.93 5.68 -6.95
C ILE A 7 -4.38 5.85 -6.48
N ASP A 8 -5.19 6.63 -7.18
CA ASP A 8 -6.61 6.82 -6.86
C ASP A 8 -7.43 5.52 -6.94
N GLU A 9 -6.93 4.50 -7.65
CA GLU A 9 -7.59 3.19 -7.79
C GLU A 9 -7.18 2.21 -6.67
N LEU A 10 -6.25 2.61 -5.80
CA LEU A 10 -5.73 1.76 -4.74
C LEU A 10 -6.47 1.98 -3.42
N GLN A 11 -6.80 0.88 -2.75
CA GLN A 11 -7.42 0.86 -1.43
C GLN A 11 -6.35 0.67 -0.35
N PRO A 12 -6.23 1.60 0.62
CA PRO A 12 -5.31 1.43 1.73
C PRO A 12 -5.77 0.30 2.66
N THR A 13 -4.81 -0.36 3.30
CA THR A 13 -5.07 -1.36 4.36
C THR A 13 -4.65 -0.85 5.74
N GLU A 14 -3.91 0.25 5.80
CA GLU A 14 -3.56 0.93 7.04
C GLU A 14 -4.60 2.01 7.36
N SER A 15 -4.76 2.30 8.66
CA SER A 15 -5.63 3.40 9.12
C SER A 15 -4.86 4.64 9.54
N THR A 16 -3.55 4.51 9.73
CA THR A 16 -2.65 5.59 10.15
C THR A 16 -1.30 5.43 9.48
N LEU A 17 -0.57 6.54 9.31
CA LEU A 17 0.82 6.54 8.87
C LEU A 17 1.76 6.13 10.00
N ASN A 18 2.90 5.53 9.64
CA ASN A 18 4.01 5.31 10.55
C ASN A 18 5.04 6.46 10.40
N PRO A 19 5.26 7.31 11.44
CA PRO A 19 6.22 8.42 11.39
C PRO A 19 7.65 8.04 11.03
N GLU A 20 8.14 6.89 11.52
CA GLU A 20 9.51 6.43 11.27
C GLU A 20 9.69 6.04 9.81
N THR A 21 8.71 5.31 9.26
CA THR A 21 8.71 4.88 7.86
C THR A 21 8.49 6.06 6.91
N MET A 22 7.65 7.02 7.28
CA MET A 22 7.48 8.27 6.52
C MET A 22 8.77 9.10 6.46
N SER A 23 9.51 9.21 7.57
CA SER A 23 10.79 9.91 7.63
C SER A 23 11.85 9.23 6.75
N TYR A 24 11.87 7.90 6.72
CA TYR A 24 12.71 7.14 5.81
C TYR A 24 12.41 7.48 4.34
N TYR A 25 11.15 7.45 3.92
CA TYR A 25 10.79 7.76 2.52
C TYR A 25 11.01 9.24 2.16
N GLY A 26 10.75 10.17 3.07
CA GLY A 26 11.03 11.59 2.86
C GLY A 26 12.52 11.88 2.63
N SER A 27 13.41 11.17 3.32
CA SER A 27 14.86 11.36 3.23
C SER A 27 15.55 10.54 2.14
N THR A 28 15.01 9.36 1.78
CA THR A 28 15.65 8.47 0.79
C THR A 28 15.22 8.74 -0.63
N PHE A 29 13.96 9.10 -0.91
CA PHE A 29 13.48 9.24 -2.29
C PHE A 29 14.01 10.42 -3.14
N PRO A 30 14.57 11.53 -2.60
CA PRO A 30 15.29 12.49 -3.45
C PRO A 30 16.47 11.84 -4.19
N LEU A 31 16.96 10.72 -3.67
CA LEU A 31 17.95 9.86 -4.29
C LEU A 31 17.17 8.65 -4.84
N LEU A 32 17.20 8.40 -6.15
CA LEU A 32 16.61 7.20 -6.74
C LEU A 32 17.38 5.97 -6.24
N ARG A 33 17.01 5.53 -5.05
CA ARG A 33 17.66 4.46 -4.33
C ARG A 33 17.06 3.14 -4.82
N GLU A 34 17.89 2.39 -5.54
CA GLU A 34 17.53 1.08 -6.12
C GLU A 34 17.11 0.05 -5.06
N ASP A 35 17.41 0.31 -3.77
CA ASP A 35 17.05 -0.50 -2.61
C ASP A 35 15.60 -0.31 -2.13
N VAL A 36 14.89 0.72 -2.61
CA VAL A 36 13.49 0.92 -2.21
C VAL A 36 12.59 -0.02 -3.01
N GLN A 37 12.10 -1.07 -2.34
CA GLN A 37 11.14 -1.98 -2.96
C GLN A 37 9.83 -1.25 -3.33
N PRO A 38 9.24 -1.56 -4.49
CA PRO A 38 7.88 -1.12 -4.85
C PRO A 38 6.85 -1.60 -3.81
N PRO A 39 5.75 -0.86 -3.60
CA PRO A 39 4.69 -1.29 -2.69
C PRO A 39 4.06 -2.61 -3.17
N GLY A 40 3.64 -3.43 -2.22
CA GLY A 40 2.95 -4.69 -2.49
C GLY A 40 1.45 -4.46 -2.64
N VAL A 41 0.88 -4.87 -3.78
CA VAL A 41 -0.55 -4.72 -4.06
C VAL A 41 -1.19 -6.08 -4.35
N TRP A 42 -2.28 -6.40 -3.67
CA TRP A 42 -3.11 -7.56 -3.98
C TRP A 42 -4.35 -7.14 -4.76
N THR A 43 -4.74 -7.93 -5.77
CA THR A 43 -6.02 -7.76 -6.44
C THR A 43 -7.00 -8.81 -5.91
N ILE A 44 -8.05 -8.37 -5.22
CA ILE A 44 -9.06 -9.24 -4.60
C ILE A 44 -10.42 -8.77 -5.11
N ASN A 45 -11.17 -9.65 -5.77
CA ASN A 45 -12.48 -9.34 -6.35
C ASN A 45 -12.48 -8.09 -7.27
N GLY A 46 -11.38 -7.87 -8.01
CA GLY A 46 -11.21 -6.72 -8.92
C GLY A 46 -10.81 -5.41 -8.23
N ILE A 47 -10.64 -5.41 -6.91
CA ILE A 47 -10.19 -4.24 -6.14
C ILE A 47 -8.71 -4.40 -5.79
N HIS A 48 -7.95 -3.31 -5.92
CA HIS A 48 -6.52 -3.28 -5.64
C HIS A 48 -6.24 -2.77 -4.23
N TYR A 49 -5.68 -3.62 -3.37
CA TYR A 49 -5.37 -3.29 -1.98
C TYR A 49 -3.86 -3.14 -1.77
N ILE A 50 -3.44 -2.06 -1.13
CA ILE A 50 -2.05 -1.83 -0.75
C ILE A 50 -1.75 -2.68 0.48
N ALA A 51 -1.20 -3.87 0.28
CA ALA A 51 -0.86 -4.78 1.38
C ALA A 51 0.42 -4.39 2.10
N ASP A 52 1.34 -3.74 1.40
CA ASP A 52 2.55 -3.15 1.97
C ASP A 52 2.93 -1.86 1.20
N GLY A 53 3.50 -0.89 1.91
CA GLY A 53 3.91 0.39 1.34
C GLY A 53 2.83 1.49 1.31
N ASN A 54 1.87 1.51 2.25
CA ASN A 54 0.91 2.62 2.38
C ASN A 54 1.64 3.96 2.60
N ASN A 55 2.62 4.01 3.50
CA ASN A 55 3.45 5.20 3.77
C ASN A 55 4.19 5.71 2.51
N GLN A 56 4.77 4.78 1.74
CA GLN A 56 5.43 5.09 0.47
C GLN A 56 4.45 5.67 -0.56
N THR A 57 3.27 5.05 -0.68
CA THR A 57 2.23 5.47 -1.61
C THR A 57 1.68 6.85 -1.22
N PHE A 58 1.49 7.09 0.08
CA PHE A 58 1.08 8.38 0.62
C PHE A 58 2.09 9.49 0.30
N ASP A 59 3.38 9.26 0.54
CA ASP A 59 4.43 10.26 0.24
C ASP A 59 4.45 10.62 -1.25
N ARG A 60 4.40 9.60 -2.12
CA ARG A 60 4.36 9.80 -3.58
C ARG A 60 3.16 10.64 -4.02
N TYR A 61 1.98 10.32 -3.50
CA TYR A 61 0.75 10.97 -3.91
C TYR A 61 0.60 12.37 -3.30
N THR A 62 0.61 12.45 -1.97
CA THR A 62 0.24 13.67 -1.24
C THR A 62 1.40 14.65 -1.14
N THR A 63 2.61 14.17 -0.83
CA THR A 63 3.77 15.06 -0.66
C THR A 63 4.34 15.52 -2.01
N ARG A 64 4.33 14.65 -3.01
CA ARG A 64 5.01 14.90 -4.31
C ARG A 64 4.08 15.14 -5.47
N GLY A 65 2.77 14.93 -5.32
CA GLY A 65 1.79 15.11 -6.41
C GLY A 65 1.96 14.12 -7.55
N ILE A 66 2.52 12.92 -7.31
CA ILE A 66 2.72 11.90 -8.34
C ILE A 66 1.50 10.98 -8.33
N PRO A 67 0.66 10.96 -9.38
CA PRO A 67 -0.60 10.20 -9.38
C PRO A 67 -0.42 8.70 -9.69
N ASN A 68 0.78 8.28 -10.11
CA ASN A 68 1.08 6.92 -10.53
C ASN A 68 2.21 6.30 -9.70
N ILE A 69 2.12 4.99 -9.44
CA ILE A 69 3.17 4.24 -8.76
C ILE A 69 3.48 2.95 -9.51
N CYS A 70 4.76 2.57 -9.53
CA CYS A 70 5.14 1.20 -9.89
C CYS A 70 4.96 0.35 -8.64
N ALA A 71 4.10 -0.66 -8.71
CA ALA A 71 3.78 -1.56 -7.60
C ALA A 71 4.11 -3.01 -7.97
N ASN A 72 4.45 -3.81 -6.98
CA ASN A 72 4.55 -5.26 -7.12
C ASN A 72 3.16 -5.87 -6.91
N VAL A 73 2.51 -6.27 -7.99
CA VAL A 73 1.24 -7.00 -7.93
C VAL A 73 1.52 -8.43 -7.47
N LEU A 74 0.98 -8.75 -6.30
CA LEU A 74 1.14 -10.01 -5.60
C LEU A 74 0.03 -10.98 -6.02
N THR A 75 0.44 -12.22 -6.24
CA THR A 75 -0.35 -13.39 -6.61
C THR A 75 0.17 -14.59 -5.81
N PRO A 76 -0.64 -15.64 -5.61
CA PRO A 76 -0.18 -16.87 -4.95
C PRO A 76 1.13 -17.40 -5.54
N GLU A 77 1.23 -17.38 -6.87
CA GLU A 77 2.38 -17.86 -7.62
C GLU A 77 3.62 -16.99 -7.35
N THR A 78 3.50 -15.67 -7.38
CA THR A 78 4.63 -14.76 -7.12
C THR A 78 5.11 -14.80 -5.67
N CYS A 79 4.24 -15.22 -4.75
CA CYS A 79 4.57 -15.36 -3.33
C CYS A 79 4.98 -16.79 -2.95
N GLY A 80 4.87 -17.75 -3.87
CA GLY A 80 5.15 -19.16 -3.60
C GLY A 80 4.24 -19.78 -2.54
N VAL A 81 3.00 -19.28 -2.40
CA VAL A 81 2.06 -19.71 -1.36
C VAL A 81 0.98 -20.62 -1.93
N GLY A 82 0.61 -21.66 -1.17
CA GLY A 82 -0.49 -22.56 -1.51
C GLY A 82 -1.88 -21.94 -1.25
N PRO A 83 -2.97 -22.60 -1.69
CA PRO A 83 -4.34 -22.08 -1.59
C PRO A 83 -4.80 -21.74 -0.16
N ASP A 84 -4.38 -22.53 0.83
CA ASP A 84 -4.76 -22.31 2.24
C ASP A 84 -4.14 -21.01 2.78
N VAL A 85 -2.85 -20.81 2.51
CA VAL A 85 -2.12 -19.59 2.91
C VAL A 85 -2.65 -18.39 2.16
N TYR A 86 -2.96 -18.53 0.87
CA TYR A 86 -3.60 -17.46 0.10
C TYR A 86 -4.92 -17.00 0.73
N SER A 87 -5.77 -17.95 1.15
CA SER A 87 -7.05 -17.62 1.78
C SER A 87 -6.86 -16.81 3.07
N MET A 88 -5.87 -17.16 3.90
CA MET A 88 -5.53 -16.41 5.11
C MET A 88 -5.02 -14.99 4.79
N VAL A 89 -4.19 -14.85 3.76
CA VAL A 89 -3.66 -13.54 3.32
C VAL A 89 -4.81 -12.63 2.85
N VAL A 90 -5.71 -13.17 2.02
CA VAL A 90 -6.89 -12.44 1.54
C VAL A 90 -7.78 -12.00 2.70
N GLU A 91 -8.08 -12.90 3.64
CA GLU A 91 -8.90 -12.60 4.81
C GLU A 91 -8.29 -11.46 5.64
N GLU A 92 -6.98 -11.52 5.91
CA GLU A 92 -6.30 -10.49 6.70
C GLU A 92 -6.26 -9.13 5.96
N ILE A 93 -6.06 -9.12 4.64
CA ILE A 93 -6.09 -7.89 3.84
C ILE A 93 -7.48 -7.25 3.89
N LEU A 94 -8.54 -8.04 3.66
CA LEU A 94 -9.92 -7.54 3.68
C LEU A 94 -10.30 -7.02 5.07
N LYS A 95 -9.91 -7.74 6.13
CA LYS A 95 -10.11 -7.31 7.51
C LYS A 95 -9.44 -5.98 7.79
N LYS A 96 -8.17 -5.80 7.41
CA LYS A 96 -7.44 -4.54 7.60
C LYS A 96 -8.03 -3.39 6.79
N ALA A 97 -8.41 -3.64 5.53
CA ALA A 97 -9.06 -2.65 4.67
C ALA A 97 -10.40 -2.20 5.25
N GLU A 98 -11.19 -3.12 5.80
CA GLU A 98 -12.45 -2.80 6.47
C GLU A 98 -12.22 -1.94 7.73
N GLN A 99 -11.23 -2.29 8.57
CA GLN A 99 -10.86 -1.48 9.73
C GLN A 99 -10.40 -0.06 9.36
N ALA A 100 -9.68 0.09 8.25
CA ALA A 100 -9.30 1.39 7.71
C ALA A 100 -10.54 2.18 7.26
N ARG A 101 -11.47 1.52 6.57
CA ARG A 101 -12.73 2.11 6.10
C ARG A 101 -13.63 2.55 7.25
N GLU A 102 -13.76 1.75 8.31
CA GLU A 102 -14.52 2.10 9.53
C GLU A 102 -13.97 3.38 10.20
N LYS A 103 -12.68 3.66 10.02
CA LYS A 103 -12.01 4.89 10.47
C LYS A 103 -12.05 6.04 9.45
N GLY A 104 -12.79 5.89 8.35
CA GLY A 104 -12.92 6.90 7.29
C GLY A 104 -11.79 6.91 6.26
N VAL A 105 -10.87 5.95 6.31
CA VAL A 105 -9.75 5.83 5.38
C VAL A 105 -10.17 4.96 4.18
N THR A 106 -10.68 5.61 3.14
CA THR A 106 -11.10 4.98 1.87
C THR A 106 -10.16 5.29 0.69
N HIS A 107 -9.20 6.18 0.91
CA HIS A 107 -8.26 6.65 -0.09
C HIS A 107 -6.92 6.95 0.57
N ILE A 108 -5.80 6.86 -0.18
CA ILE A 108 -4.47 7.07 0.41
C ILE A 108 -4.34 8.45 1.06
N SER A 109 -4.92 9.49 0.44
CA SER A 109 -4.89 10.86 0.97
C SER A 109 -5.71 11.07 2.25
N HIS A 110 -6.45 10.05 2.72
CA HIS A 110 -7.16 10.09 3.99
C HIS A 110 -6.28 9.62 5.16
N LEU A 111 -5.15 8.97 4.90
CA LEU A 111 -4.22 8.56 5.95
C LEU A 111 -3.69 9.77 6.72
N ARG A 112 -3.63 9.63 8.04
CA ARG A 112 -3.09 10.63 8.96
C ARG A 112 -2.11 9.98 9.91
N PHE A 113 -1.23 10.75 10.52
CA PHE A 113 -0.48 10.26 11.66
C PHE A 113 -1.45 9.92 12.82
N PRO A 114 -1.12 8.95 13.68
CA PRO A 114 -1.89 8.71 14.90
C PRO A 114 -2.01 10.00 15.70
N ASP A 115 -3.15 10.20 16.37
CA ASP A 115 -3.41 11.41 17.16
C ASP A 115 -2.19 11.74 18.05
N SER A 116 -1.57 12.88 17.77
CA SER A 116 -0.53 13.53 18.57
C SER A 116 -1.15 14.41 19.64
#